data_AF-A0A534P1B1-F1
#
_entry.id   AF-A0A534P1B1-F1
#
_cell.length_a   1.000
_cell.length_b   1.000
_cell.length_c   1.000
_cell.angle_alpha   90.00
_cell.angle_beta   90.00
_cell.angle_gamma   90.00
#
_symmetry.space_group_name_H-M   'P 1'
#
loop_
_entity.id
_entity.type
_entity.pdbx_description
1 polymer ?
#
loop_
_entity_poly.entity_id
_entity_poly.type
_entity_poly.pdbx_seq_one_letter_code
_entity_poly.pdbx_strand_id
1 'polypeptide(L)' 'MKTRHSGSMQKLARIRLVARTRMAWEQARDARSRGNARSTARAQARLNALNRALALLALQG' A
#
# COMPACT_ATOMS: atom_id res chain seq x y z
N MET A 1 -5.02 -32.79 0.65
CA MET A 1 -4.42 -31.81 -0.30
C MET A 1 -5.20 -30.49 -0.27
N LYS A 2 -4.82 -29.48 0.53
CA LYS A 2 -5.53 -28.17 0.54
C LYS A 2 -4.67 -26.94 0.94
N THR A 3 -3.33 -27.02 0.86
CA THR A 3 -2.44 -25.92 1.29
C THR A 3 -1.96 -25.00 0.16
N ARG A 4 -1.97 -25.47 -1.10
CA ARG A 4 -1.42 -24.70 -2.24
C ARG A 4 -2.23 -23.46 -2.61
N HIS A 5 -3.55 -23.49 -2.43
CA HIS A 5 -4.43 -22.38 -2.81
C HIS A 5 -4.29 -21.16 -1.88
N SER A 6 -4.01 -21.40 -0.59
CA SER A 6 -3.80 -20.34 0.41
C SER A 6 -2.50 -19.57 0.18
N GLY A 7 -1.40 -20.27 -0.14
CA GLY A 7 -0.12 -19.63 -0.46
C GLY A 7 -0.17 -18.76 -1.72
N SER A 8 -0.93 -19.18 -2.75
CA SER A 8 -1.17 -18.38 -3.96
C SER A 8 -1.94 -17.09 -3.66
N MET A 9 -2.98 -17.17 -2.83
CA MET A 9 -3.76 -15.99 -2.43
C MET A 9 -2.95 -15.03 -1.54
N GLN A 10 -2.11 -15.54 -0.63
CA GLN A 10 -1.19 -14.71 0.15
C GLN A 10 -0.20 -13.98 -0.76
N LYS A 11 0.45 -14.68 -1.70
CA LYS A 11 1.38 -14.06 -2.66
C LYS A 11 0.70 -12.95 -3.48
N LEU A 12 -0.51 -13.20 -3.98
CA LEU A 12 -1.29 -12.20 -4.71
C LEU A 12 -1.67 -10.99 -3.85
N ALA A 13 -2.06 -11.22 -2.59
CA ALA A 13 -2.35 -10.14 -1.64
C ALA A 13 -1.11 -9.26 -1.39
N ARG A 14 0.08 -9.88 -1.23
CA ARG A 14 1.36 -9.16 -1.09
C ARG A 14 1.65 -8.28 -2.31
N ILE A 15 1.54 -8.84 -3.52
CA ILE A 15 1.75 -8.10 -4.78
C ILE A 15 0.79 -6.91 -4.89
N ARG A 16 -0.50 -7.14 -4.62
CA ARG A 16 -1.51 -6.08 -4.66
C ARG A 16 -1.25 -4.98 -3.64
N LEU A 17 -0.75 -5.32 -2.45
CA LEU A 17 -0.42 -4.35 -1.40
C LEU A 17 0.76 -3.46 -1.83
N VAL A 18 1.82 -4.06 -2.38
CA VAL A 18 2.97 -3.30 -2.91
C VAL A 18 2.54 -2.36 -4.02
N ALA A 19 1.76 -2.84 -5.00
CA ALA A 19 1.25 -2.02 -6.10
C ALA A 19 0.39 -0.85 -5.61
N ARG A 20 -0.51 -1.09 -4.64
CA ARG A 20 -1.35 -0.02 -4.05
C ARG A 20 -0.54 1.02 -3.29
N THR A 21 0.52 0.60 -2.59
CA THR A 21 1.40 1.51 -1.87
C THR A 21 2.13 2.42 -2.85
N ARG A 22 2.65 1.85 -3.94
CA ARG A 22 3.29 2.65 -5.00
C ARG A 22 2.34 3.67 -5.62
N MET A 23 1.13 3.27 -5.99
CA MET A 23 0.12 4.20 -6.52
C MET A 23 -0.24 5.30 -5.51
N ALA A 24 -0.34 4.97 -4.22
CA ALA A 24 -0.62 5.96 -3.18
C ALA A 24 0.54 6.96 -2.99
N TRP A 25 1.79 6.52 -3.18
CA TRP A 25 2.95 7.40 -3.16
C TRP A 25 2.95 8.38 -4.34
N GLU A 26 2.65 7.89 -5.55
CA GLU A 26 2.51 8.73 -6.74
C GLU A 26 1.39 9.77 -6.55
N GLN A 27 0.23 9.36 -6.01
CA GLN A 27 -0.86 10.29 -5.70
C GLN A 27 -0.49 11.33 -4.64
N ALA A 28 0.26 10.94 -3.60
CA ALA A 28 0.73 11.88 -2.58
C ALA A 28 1.71 12.90 -3.16
N ARG A 29 2.60 12.45 -4.06
CA ARG A 29 3.53 13.31 -4.78
C ARG A 29 2.79 14.29 -5.70
N ASP A 30 1.82 13.81 -6.47
CA ASP A 30 1.02 14.65 -7.36
C ASP A 30 0.19 15.67 -6.59
N ALA A 31 -0.46 15.24 -5.50
CA ALA A 31 -1.24 16.13 -4.64
C ALA A 31 -0.37 17.22 -4.02
N ARG A 32 0.86 16.88 -3.61
CA ARG A 32 1.85 17.85 -3.12
C ARG A 32 2.26 18.84 -4.21
N SER A 33 2.47 18.37 -5.45
CA SER A 33 2.81 19.24 -6.58
C SER A 33 1.69 20.22 -6.95
N ARG A 34 0.42 19.86 -6.73
CA ARG A 34 -0.75 20.72 -7.02
C ARG A 34 -1.04 21.75 -5.91
N GLY A 35 -0.33 21.70 -4.78
CA GLY A 35 -0.47 22.69 -3.70
C GLY A 35 -1.77 22.63 -2.89
N ASN A 36 -2.62 21.60 -3.07
CA ASN A 36 -3.86 21.47 -2.31
C ASN A 36 -3.63 20.68 -1.00
N ALA A 37 -3.45 21.42 0.09
CA ALA A 37 -3.15 20.90 1.43
C ALA A 37 -4.11 19.78 1.91
N ARG A 38 -5.42 19.90 1.64
CA ARG A 38 -6.41 18.89 2.06
C ARG A 38 -6.23 17.59 1.29
N SER A 39 -5.97 17.69 -0.01
CA SER A 39 -5.70 16.51 -0.85
C SER A 39 -4.37 15.84 -0.49
N THR A 40 -3.32 16.63 -0.21
CA THR A 40 -2.03 16.14 0.26
C THR A 40 -2.17 15.41 1.59
N ALA A 41 -2.87 15.98 2.57
CA ALA A 41 -3.08 15.34 3.87
C ALA A 41 -3.80 13.98 3.75
N ARG A 42 -4.84 13.91 2.90
CA ARG A 42 -5.56 12.65 2.64
C ARG A 42 -4.69 11.61 1.94
N ALA A 43 -3.96 12.01 0.91
CA ALA A 43 -3.06 11.12 0.18
C ALA A 43 -1.93 10.61 1.10
N GLN A 44 -1.38 11.48 1.94
CA GLN A 44 -0.36 11.12 2.92
C GLN A 44 -0.89 10.15 3.99
N ALA A 45 -2.09 10.38 4.52
CA ALA A 45 -2.72 9.47 5.47
C ALA A 45 -2.93 8.07 4.87
N ARG A 46 -3.38 8.00 3.61
CA ARG A 46 -3.54 6.74 2.88
C ARG A 46 -2.21 6.02 2.66
N LEU A 47 -1.17 6.75 2.26
CA LEU A 47 0.18 6.20 2.09
C LEU A 47 0.72 5.65 3.42
N ASN A 48 0.54 6.38 4.52
CA ASN A 48 0.99 5.94 5.84
C ASN A 48 0.29 4.64 6.29
N ALA A 49 -1.01 4.51 6.05
CA ALA A 49 -1.75 3.27 6.36
C ALA A 49 -1.22 2.08 5.56
N LEU A 50 -0.94 2.27 4.26
CA LEU A 50 -0.39 1.24 3.39
C LEU A 50 1.06 0.85 3.77
N ASN A 51 1.89 1.83 4.13
CA ASN A 51 3.24 1.59 4.64
C ASN A 51 3.22 0.77 5.94
N ARG A 52 2.30 1.04 6.87
CA ARG A 52 2.13 0.23 8.08
C ARG A 52 1.73 -1.21 7.74
N ALA A 53 0.82 -1.40 6.79
CA ALA A 53 0.42 -2.73 6.35
C ALA A 53 1.60 -3.50 5.72
N LEU A 54 2.46 -2.83 4.93
CA LEU A 54 3.69 -3.44 4.40
C LEU A 54 4.68 -3.80 5.50
N ALA A 55 4.88 -2.92 6.49
CA ALA A 55 5.78 -3.17 7.61
C ALA A 55 5.32 -4.40 8.42
N LEU A 56 4.02 -4.49 8.74
CA LEU A 56 3.45 -5.65 9.41
C LEU A 56 3.62 -6.93 8.60
N LEU A 57 3.46 -6.85 7.27
CA LEU A 57 3.66 -7.99 6.38
C LEU A 57 5.13 -8.46 6.35
N ALA A 58 6.08 -7.53 6.41
CA ALA A 58 7.51 -7.83 6.43
C ALA A 58 7.93 -8.51 7.75
N LEU A 59 7.29 -8.16 8.86
CA LEU A 59 7.49 -8.80 10.17
C LEU A 59 6.86 -10.20 10.27
N GLN A 60 5.91 -10.53 9.39
CA GLN A 60 5.29 -11.86 9.28
C GLN A 60 6.05 -12.81 8.32
N GLY A 61 7.18 -12.35 7.76
CA GLY A 61 8.01 -13.07 6.80
C GLY A 61 8.95 -14.07 7.45
#